data_AF-A0A537I8E9-F1
#
_entry.id   AF-A0A537I8E9-F1
#
_cell.length_a   1.000
_cell.length_b   1.000
_cell.length_c   1.000
_cell.angle_alpha   90.00
_cell.angle_beta   90.00
_cell.angle_gamma   90.00
#
_symmetry.space_group_name_H-M   'P 1'
#
loop_
_entity.id
_entity.type
_entity.pdbx_description
1 polymer ?
#
loop_
_entity_poly.entity_id
_entity_poly.type
_entity_poly.pdbx_seq_one_letter_code
_entity_poly.pdbx_strand_id
1 'polypeptide(L)'
;KHAMRNSLIPLITVLALTIPGLVQGAIITEAVFAYSGLGRLYINAVTSLDFPLTMGFLMLVTALVVFSNLLADLLYAVADPRIRYS
;
A
#
# COMPACT_ATOMS: atom_id res chain seq x y z
N LYS A 1 -0.88 21.56 24.38
CA LYS A 1 -1.34 21.96 23.02
C LYS A 1 -0.25 21.82 21.93
N HIS A 2 0.76 20.95 22.07
CA HIS A 2 1.85 20.81 21.07
C HIS A 2 2.13 19.35 20.64
N ALA A 3 1.44 18.35 21.20
CA ALA A 3 1.67 16.94 20.86
C ALA A 3 1.13 16.56 19.46
N MET A 4 0.05 17.20 19.01
CA MET A 4 -0.72 16.81 17.83
C MET A 4 0.04 16.95 16.51
N ARG A 5 0.99 17.90 16.40
CA ARG A 5 1.80 18.07 15.18
C ARG A 5 2.95 17.07 15.06
N ASN A 6 3.55 16.67 16.18
CA ASN A 6 4.66 15.71 16.18
C ASN A 6 4.16 14.26 16.09
N SER A 7 2.93 13.98 16.53
CA SER A 7 2.29 12.66 16.42
C SER A 7 1.71 12.36 15.02
N LEU A 8 1.48 13.39 14.18
CA LEU A 8 0.93 13.21 12.84
C LEU A 8 1.93 12.57 11.87
N ILE A 9 3.22 12.82 12.04
CA ILE A 9 4.27 12.26 11.17
C ILE A 9 4.28 10.72 11.24
N PRO A 10 4.43 10.07 12.42
CA PRO A 10 4.35 8.61 12.50
C PRO A 10 3.00 8.04 12.03
N LEU A 11 1.90 8.76 12.25
CA LEU A 11 0.57 8.33 11.84
C LEU A 11 0.45 8.26 10.31
N ILE A 12 0.98 9.26 9.60
CA ILE A 12 1.00 9.30 8.13
C ILE A 12 1.80 8.12 7.58
N THR A 13 2.97 7.81 8.17
CA THR A 13 3.78 6.66 7.77
C THR A 13 3.00 5.35 7.90
N VAL A 14 2.37 5.15 9.06
CA VAL A 14 1.61 3.92 9.35
C VAL A 14 0.45 3.77 8.38
N LEU A 15 -0.30 4.84 8.11
CA LEU A 15 -1.42 4.82 7.17
C LEU A 15 -0.95 4.53 5.74
N ALA A 16 0.15 5.14 5.29
CA ALA A 16 0.72 4.89 3.98
C ALA A 16 1.16 3.43 3.79
N LEU A 17 1.79 2.83 4.81
CA LEU A 17 2.20 1.43 4.77
C LEU A 17 1.03 0.45 4.90
N THR A 18 -0.10 0.90 5.46
CA THR A 18 -1.30 0.06 5.61
C THR A 18 -1.92 -0.25 4.25
N ILE A 19 -1.90 0.68 3.28
CA ILE A 19 -2.54 0.50 1.97
C ILE A 19 -1.99 -0.73 1.20
N PRO A 20 -0.67 -0.90 1.01
CA PRO A 20 -0.12 -2.13 0.45
C PRO A 20 -0.36 -3.36 1.32
N GLY A 21 -0.34 -3.18 2.65
CA GLY A 21 -0.63 -4.25 3.61
C GLY A 21 -2.02 -4.83 3.46
N LEU A 22 -3.02 -4.00 3.13
CA LEU A 22 -4.40 -4.44 2.88
C LEU A 22 -4.48 -5.38 1.68
N VAL A 23 -3.72 -5.12 0.60
CA VAL A 23 -3.69 -6.01 -0.57
C VAL A 23 -3.07 -7.36 -0.20
N GLN A 24 -2.01 -7.36 0.61
CA GLN A 24 -1.39 -8.59 1.10
C GLN A 24 -2.35 -9.40 1.98
N GLY A 25 -3.06 -8.74 2.90
CA GLY A 25 -4.10 -9.36 3.72
C GLY A 25 -5.26 -9.89 2.87
N ALA A 26 -5.68 -9.13 1.85
CA ALA A 26 -6.75 -9.52 0.94
C ALA A 26 -6.44 -10.85 0.24
N ILE A 27 -5.22 -11.06 -0.25
CA ILE A 27 -4.79 -12.32 -0.88
C ILE A 27 -5.05 -13.52 0.05
N ILE A 28 -4.69 -13.40 1.33
CA ILE A 28 -4.89 -14.47 2.31
C ILE A 28 -6.38 -14.69 2.57
N THR A 29 -7.14 -13.61 2.77
CA THR A 29 -8.59 -13.73 3.01
C THR A 29 -9.33 -14.33 1.80
N GLU A 30 -8.97 -13.96 0.58
CA GLU A 30 -9.56 -14.52 -0.64
C GLU A 30 -9.25 -16.01 -0.80
N ALA A 31 -8.02 -16.42 -0.45
CA ALA A 31 -7.61 -17.82 -0.47
C ALA A 31 -8.39 -18.66 0.55
N VAL A 32 -8.56 -18.17 1.79
CA VAL A 32 -9.23 -18.91 2.86
C VAL A 32 -10.74 -18.99 2.64
N PHE A 33 -11.38 -17.90 2.24
CA PHE A 33 -12.84 -17.84 2.04
C PHE A 33 -13.29 -18.25 0.63
N ALA A 34 -12.35 -18.68 -0.22
CA ALA A 34 -12.62 -19.00 -1.62
C ALA A 34 -13.36 -17.86 -2.36
N TYR A 35 -13.09 -16.62 -1.98
CA TYR A 35 -13.66 -15.45 -2.66
C TYR A 35 -12.94 -15.23 -3.99
N SER A 36 -13.70 -14.96 -5.05
CA SER A 36 -13.14 -14.79 -6.40
C SER A 36 -12.66 -13.36 -6.59
N GLY A 37 -11.43 -13.07 -6.17
CA GLY A 37 -10.78 -11.77 -6.35
C GLY A 37 -9.42 -11.84 -7.05
N LEU A 38 -8.73 -10.70 -7.09
CA LEU A 38 -7.43 -10.55 -7.75
C LEU A 38 -6.32 -11.35 -7.04
N GLY A 39 -6.39 -11.50 -5.72
CA GLY A 39 -5.42 -12.25 -4.95
C GLY A 39 -5.52 -13.75 -5.21
N ARG A 40 -6.73 -14.28 -5.37
CA ARG A 40 -6.93 -15.67 -5.77
C ARG A 40 -6.49 -15.93 -7.21
N LEU A 41 -6.73 -14.98 -8.13
CA LEU A 41 -6.20 -15.03 -9.49
C LEU A 41 -4.66 -15.05 -9.50
N TYR A 42 -4.03 -14.24 -8.66
CA TYR A 42 -2.57 -14.24 -8.49
C TYR A 42 -2.04 -15.59 -8.01
N ILE A 43 -2.64 -16.19 -6.97
CA ILE A 43 -2.21 -17.51 -6.46
C ILE A 43 -2.34 -18.58 -7.56
N ASN A 44 -3.43 -18.56 -8.31
CA ASN A 44 -3.61 -19.48 -9.43
C ASN A 44 -2.53 -19.26 -10.50
N ALA A 45 -2.26 -18.01 -10.89
CA ALA A 45 -1.23 -17.66 -11.86
C ALA A 45 0.16 -18.16 -11.47
N VAL A 46 0.52 -17.99 -10.19
CA VAL A 46 1.80 -18.47 -9.64
C VAL A 46 1.87 -19.99 -9.69
N THR A 47 0.77 -20.68 -9.34
CA THR A 47 0.70 -22.15 -9.33
C THR A 47 0.73 -22.73 -10.75
N SER A 48 0.16 -22.04 -11.73
CA SER A 48 0.16 -22.44 -13.14
C SER A 48 1.37 -21.94 -13.93
N LEU A 49 2.37 -21.32 -13.26
CA LEU A 49 3.56 -20.74 -13.89
C LEU A 49 3.23 -19.71 -14.99
N ASP A 50 2.11 -19.00 -14.83
CA ASP A 50 1.72 -17.90 -15.71
C ASP A 50 2.49 -16.63 -15.30
N PHE A 51 3.71 -16.52 -15.84
CA PHE A 51 4.59 -15.39 -15.58
C PHE A 51 4.00 -14.04 -16.04
N PRO A 52 3.38 -13.92 -17.23
CA PRO A 52 2.75 -12.66 -17.64
C PRO A 52 1.72 -12.14 -16.64
N LEU A 53 0.80 -12.99 -16.18
CA LEU A 53 -0.23 -12.60 -15.23
C LEU A 53 0.36 -12.26 -13.85
N THR A 54 1.32 -13.07 -13.40
CA THR A 54 2.05 -12.85 -12.13
C THR A 54 2.79 -11.51 -12.15
N MET A 55 3.47 -11.19 -13.25
CA MET A 55 4.20 -9.92 -13.41
C MET A 55 3.25 -8.73 -13.53
N GLY A 56 2.12 -8.88 -14.22
CA GLY A 56 1.08 -7.85 -14.28
C GLY A 56 0.52 -7.52 -12.89
N PHE A 57 0.24 -8.54 -12.08
CA PHE A 57 -0.18 -8.35 -10.70
C PHE A 57 0.91 -7.68 -9.86
N LEU A 58 2.16 -8.12 -9.99
CA LEU A 58 3.29 -7.51 -9.27
C LEU A 58 3.47 -6.03 -9.64
N MET A 59 3.33 -5.68 -10.92
CA MET A 59 3.39 -4.30 -11.39
C MET A 59 2.28 -3.44 -10.77
N LEU A 60 1.05 -3.97 -10.69
CA LEU A 60 -0.08 -3.30 -10.06
C LEU A 60 0.19 -3.05 -8.56
N VAL A 61 0.65 -4.06 -7.83
CA VAL A 61 0.99 -3.93 -6.41
C VAL A 61 2.12 -2.91 -6.20
N THR A 62 3.14 -2.96 -7.05
CA THR A 62 4.28 -2.03 -6.99
C THR A 62 3.84 -0.59 -7.26
N ALA A 63 2.97 -0.37 -8.26
CA ALA A 63 2.38 0.93 -8.54
C ALA A 63 1.59 1.47 -7.34
N LEU A 64 0.83 0.60 -6.66
CA LEU A 64 0.10 0.98 -5.44
C LEU A 64 1.06 1.35 -4.29
N VAL A 65 2.17 0.63 -4.12
CA VAL A 65 3.19 0.96 -3.12
C VAL A 65 3.81 2.34 -3.41
N VAL A 66 4.21 2.59 -4.66
CA VAL A 66 4.76 3.89 -5.06
C VAL A 66 3.74 5.00 -4.85
N PHE A 67 2.48 4.77 -5.22
CA PHE A 67 1.39 5.71 -5.00
C PHE A 67 1.16 6.00 -3.51
N SER A 68 1.21 4.97 -2.66
CA SER A 68 1.03 5.11 -1.21
C SER A 68 2.18 5.90 -0.57
N ASN A 69 3.43 5.69 -1.03
CA ASN A 69 4.57 6.48 -0.60
C ASN A 69 4.46 7.94 -1.07
N LEU A 70 4.05 8.18 -2.31
CA LEU A 70 3.81 9.54 -2.82
C LEU A 70 2.73 10.26 -2.00
N LEU A 71 1.66 9.54 -1.63
CA LEU A 71 0.63 10.08 -0.75
C LEU A 71 1.20 10.40 0.64
N ALA A 72 2.09 9.57 1.18
CA ALA A 72 2.79 9.84 2.44
C ALA A 72 3.60 11.13 2.36
N ASP A 73 4.37 11.31 1.28
CA ASP A 73 5.20 12.50 1.05
C ASP A 73 4.36 13.76 0.94
N LEU A 74 3.24 13.71 0.23
CA LEU A 74 2.29 14.81 0.15
C LEU A 74 1.67 15.15 1.51
N LEU A 75 1.30 14.12 2.28
CA LEU A 75 0.76 14.31 3.63
C LEU A 75 1.81 14.85 4.59
N TYR A 76 3.08 14.47 4.47
CA TYR A 76 4.17 15.09 5.23
C TYR A 76 4.32 16.57 4.88
N ALA A 77 4.21 16.95 3.60
CA ALA A 77 4.28 18.35 3.18
C ALA A 77 3.16 19.22 3.79
N VAL A 78 1.96 18.65 3.97
CA VAL A 78 0.84 19.35 4.62
C VAL A 78 0.98 19.36 6.15
N ALA A 79 1.49 18.27 6.74
CA ALA A 79 1.63 18.13 8.18
C ALA A 79 2.81 18.93 8.76
N ASP A 80 3.88 19.12 7.99
CA ASP A 80 5.09 19.81 8.44
C ASP A 80 5.09 21.31 8.05
N PRO A 81 4.87 22.24 9.01
CA PRO A 81 4.99 23.68 8.80
C PRO A 81 6.43 24.18 8.62
N ARG A 82 7.46 23.33 8.79
CA ARG A 82 8.88 23.72 8.71
C ARG A 82 9.44 23.77 7.29
N ILE A 83 8.70 23.32 6.28
CA ILE A 83 9.04 23.47 4.85
C ILE A 83 8.72 24.89 4.35
N ARG A 84 8.78 25.89 5.23
CA ARG A 84 9.01 27.27 4.80
C ARG A 84 10.48 27.34 4.41
N TYR A 85 10.74 27.16 3.12
CA TYR A 85 11.91 27.76 2.47
C TYR A 85 11.90 29.25 2.84
N SER A 86 12.74 29.62 3.80
CA SER A 86 13.21 30.99 3.97
C SER A 86 14.49 31.15 3.18
#